data_AF-A0A2M8R665-F1
#
_entry.id   AF-A0A2M8R665-F1
#
_cell.length_a   1.000
_cell.length_b   1.000
_cell.length_c   1.000
_cell.angle_alpha   90.00
_cell.angle_beta   90.00
_cell.angle_gamma   90.00
#
_symmetry.space_group_name_H-M   'P 1'
#
loop_
_entity.id
_entity.type
_entity.pdbx_description
1 polymer ?
#
loop_
_entity_poly.entity_id
_entity_poly.type
_entity_poly.pdbx_seq_one_letter_code
_entity_poly.pdbx_strand_id
1 'polypeptide(L)'
;MSTDPERAAAKFSTRSPKRDAAIDEARIALLEESIDTVIRGLIAERTGLARRVKRLLDEPEALATWISANKMPPPKSELERAERRLRLLDRQILECRPIKRAIANMRVLAGGARPSAGV
;
A
#
# COMPACT_ATOMS: atom_id res chain seq x y z
N MET A 1 -26.26 29.92 26.33
CA MET A 1 -25.93 28.74 25.50
C MET A 1 -27.24 28.07 25.13
N SER A 2 -27.68 28.17 23.87
CA SER A 2 -28.97 27.63 23.44
C SER A 2 -28.86 26.12 23.22
N THR A 3 -29.46 25.34 24.13
CA THR A 3 -29.75 23.91 23.96
C THR A 3 -31.13 23.79 23.31
N ASP A 4 -31.16 24.00 22.00
CA ASP A 4 -32.39 23.94 21.23
C ASP A 4 -32.68 22.48 20.83
N PRO A 5 -33.66 21.80 21.46
CA PRO A 5 -33.97 20.41 21.16
C PRO A 5 -34.44 20.22 19.71
N GLU A 6 -35.00 21.25 19.06
CA GLU A 6 -35.38 21.21 17.65
C GLU A 6 -34.16 21.14 16.72
N ARG A 7 -33.08 21.85 17.07
CA ARG A 7 -31.81 21.82 16.33
C ARG A 7 -31.06 20.49 16.54
N ALA A 8 -31.23 19.85 17.69
CA ALA A 8 -30.74 18.50 17.94
C ALA A 8 -31.59 17.44 17.20
N ALA A 9 -32.92 17.55 17.23
CA ALA A 9 -33.84 16.68 16.52
C ALA A 9 -33.66 16.76 14.99
N ALA A 10 -33.41 17.95 14.43
CA ALA A 10 -33.06 18.12 13.01
C ALA A 10 -31.73 17.43 12.64
N LYS A 11 -30.75 17.41 13.54
CA LYS A 11 -29.50 16.65 13.36
C LYS A 11 -29.69 15.14 13.47
N PHE A 12 -30.64 14.66 14.26
CA PHE A 12 -31.02 13.25 14.33
C PHE A 12 -31.86 12.83 13.11
N SER A 13 -32.81 13.66 12.67
CA SER A 13 -33.65 13.42 11.49
C SER A 13 -32.85 13.39 10.18
N THR A 14 -31.63 13.93 10.17
CA THR A 14 -30.73 13.90 9.01
C THR A 14 -29.74 12.72 9.04
N ARG A 15 -29.67 11.95 10.13
CA ARG A 15 -28.94 10.68 10.19
C ARG A 15 -29.84 9.54 9.69
N SER A 16 -29.67 9.19 8.42
CA SER A 16 -30.26 7.98 7.86
C SER A 16 -29.22 6.85 7.93
N PRO A 17 -29.57 5.66 8.45
CA PRO A 17 -28.68 4.49 8.41
C PRO A 17 -28.16 4.18 7.00
N LYS A 18 -28.98 4.44 5.98
CA LYS A 18 -28.61 4.29 4.57
C LYS A 18 -27.52 5.29 4.14
N ARG A 19 -27.62 6.54 4.61
CA ARG A 19 -26.62 7.57 4.31
C ARG A 19 -25.30 7.28 5.02
N ASP A 20 -25.37 6.86 6.28
CA ASP A 20 -24.18 6.54 7.07
C ASP A 20 -23.47 5.31 6.50
N ALA A 21 -24.22 4.27 6.08
CA ALA A 21 -23.66 3.13 5.36
C ALA A 21 -22.98 3.52 4.03
N ALA A 22 -23.59 4.41 3.24
CA ALA A 22 -22.99 4.90 1.99
C ALA A 22 -21.69 5.69 2.22
N ILE A 23 -21.62 6.47 3.30
CA ILE A 23 -20.40 7.19 3.71
C ILE A 23 -19.31 6.20 4.11
N ASP A 24 -19.65 5.17 4.89
CA ASP A 24 -18.69 4.16 5.32
C ASP A 24 -18.20 3.30 4.15
N GLU A 25 -19.07 2.96 3.20
CA GLU A 25 -18.68 2.27 1.97
C GLU A 25 -17.68 3.10 1.15
N ALA A 26 -17.93 4.40 0.98
CA ALA A 26 -17.00 5.30 0.29
C ALA A 26 -15.65 5.40 0.99
N ARG A 27 -15.63 5.44 2.33
CA ARG A 27 -14.39 5.44 3.14
C ARG A 27 -13.62 4.15 3.01
N ILE A 28 -14.30 3.00 3.04
CA ILE A 28 -13.68 1.68 2.87
C ILE A 28 -13.06 1.56 1.48
N ALA A 29 -13.77 2.01 0.44
CA ALA A 29 -13.25 2.01 -0.93
C ALA A 29 -11.98 2.87 -1.06
N LEU A 30 -11.97 4.06 -0.47
CA LEU A 30 -10.80 4.95 -0.48
C LEU A 30 -9.60 4.35 0.27
N LEU A 31 -9.85 3.68 1.40
CA LEU A 31 -8.82 2.95 2.14
C LEU A 31 -8.24 1.79 1.31
N GLU A 32 -9.09 1.03 0.64
CA GLU A 32 -8.67 -0.08 -0.23
C GLU A 32 -7.76 0.42 -1.37
N GLU A 33 -8.17 1.48 -2.06
CA GLU A 33 -7.37 2.10 -3.13
C GLU A 33 -6.03 2.62 -2.61
N SER A 34 -6.03 3.27 -1.45
CA SER A 34 -4.82 3.77 -0.80
C SER A 34 -3.83 2.63 -0.51
N ILE A 35 -4.32 1.53 0.07
CA ILE A 35 -3.49 0.37 0.39
C ILE A 35 -2.97 -0.32 -0.87
N ASP A 36 -3.80 -0.46 -1.89
CA ASP A 36 -3.37 -1.05 -3.17
C ASP A 36 -2.33 -0.18 -3.86
N THR A 37 -2.42 1.13 -3.74
CA THR A 37 -1.40 2.07 -4.23
C THR A 37 -0.08 1.90 -3.47
N VAL A 38 -0.13 1.79 -2.13
CA VAL A 38 1.06 1.55 -1.30
C VAL A 38 1.71 0.20 -1.65
N ILE A 39 0.93 -0.88 -1.75
CA ILE A 39 1.44 -2.21 -2.11
C ILE A 39 2.11 -2.19 -3.49
N ARG A 40 1.46 -1.57 -4.48
CA ARG A 40 2.04 -1.43 -5.83
C ARG A 40 3.35 -0.65 -5.81
N GLY A 41 3.43 0.44 -5.03
CA GLY A 41 4.64 1.22 -4.84
C GLY A 41 5.79 0.39 -4.24
N LEU A 42 5.51 -0.37 -3.16
CA LEU A 42 6.50 -1.23 -2.52
C LEU A 42 7.01 -2.33 -3.46
N ILE A 43 6.11 -2.99 -4.22
CA ILE A 43 6.48 -4.01 -5.20
C ILE A 43 7.33 -3.41 -6.32
N ALA A 44 6.98 -2.23 -6.82
CA ALA A 44 7.73 -1.54 -7.86
C ALA A 44 9.14 -1.18 -7.39
N GLU A 45 9.28 -0.64 -6.18
CA GLU A 45 10.57 -0.33 -5.58
C GLU A 45 11.43 -1.58 -5.42
N ARG A 46 10.84 -2.65 -4.85
CA ARG A 46 11.51 -3.93 -4.60
C ARG A 46 12.01 -4.56 -5.90
N THR A 47 11.15 -4.61 -6.91
CA THR A 47 11.50 -5.12 -8.24
C THR A 47 12.59 -4.28 -8.90
N GLY A 48 12.48 -2.95 -8.83
CA GLY A 48 13.46 -2.03 -9.41
C GLY A 48 14.83 -2.15 -8.75
N LEU A 49 14.87 -2.22 -7.41
CA LEU A 49 16.10 -2.37 -6.66
C LEU A 49 16.76 -3.73 -6.92
N ALA A 50 15.99 -4.82 -6.86
CA ALA A 50 16.50 -6.16 -7.14
C ALA A 50 17.08 -6.26 -8.55
N ARG A 51 16.40 -5.66 -9.55
CA ARG A 51 16.91 -5.61 -10.93
C ARG A 51 18.22 -4.83 -11.02
N ARG A 52 18.33 -3.66 -10.39
CA ARG A 52 19.58 -2.87 -10.40
C ARG A 52 20.74 -3.60 -9.73
N VAL A 53 20.51 -4.23 -8.58
CA VAL A 53 21.54 -5.00 -7.87
C VAL A 53 21.97 -6.19 -8.73
N LYS A 54 21.02 -6.96 -9.26
CA LYS A 54 21.32 -8.09 -10.15
C LYS A 54 22.13 -7.64 -11.37
N ARG A 55 21.68 -6.58 -12.04
CA ARG A 55 22.38 -5.99 -13.20
C ARG A 55 23.83 -5.66 -12.88
N LEU A 56 24.06 -4.99 -11.74
CA LEU A 56 25.39 -4.57 -11.32
C LEU A 56 26.33 -5.74 -10.99
N LEU A 57 25.79 -6.88 -10.54
CA LEU A 57 26.55 -8.07 -10.17
C LEU A 57 26.77 -9.02 -11.36
N ASP A 58 25.79 -9.14 -12.24
CA ASP A 58 25.77 -10.14 -13.31
C ASP A 58 26.23 -9.60 -14.67
N GLU A 59 26.13 -8.28 -14.92
CA GLU A 59 26.52 -7.65 -16.19
C GLU A 59 27.85 -6.89 -16.07
N PRO A 60 28.94 -7.36 -16.71
CA PRO A 60 30.23 -6.69 -16.71
C PRO A 60 30.17 -5.24 -17.21
N GLU A 61 29.33 -4.97 -18.21
CA GLU A 61 29.16 -3.63 -18.80
C GLU A 61 28.51 -2.66 -17.80
N ALA A 62 27.56 -3.13 -17.00
CA ALA A 62 26.92 -2.33 -15.96
C ALA A 62 27.91 -1.99 -14.85
N LEU A 63 28.73 -2.96 -14.43
CA LEU A 63 29.80 -2.75 -13.46
C LEU A 63 30.88 -1.78 -14.01
N ALA A 64 31.28 -1.95 -15.26
CA ALA A 64 32.23 -1.05 -15.92
C ALA A 64 31.69 0.38 -15.99
N THR A 65 30.40 0.55 -16.31
CA THR A 65 29.72 1.85 -16.32
C THR A 65 29.74 2.48 -14.92
N TRP A 66 29.43 1.71 -13.89
CA TRP A 66 29.49 2.18 -12.50
C TRP A 66 30.91 2.63 -12.11
N ILE A 67 31.92 1.80 -12.39
CA ILE A 67 33.32 2.11 -12.06
C ILE A 67 33.77 3.34 -12.84
N SER A 68 33.38 3.48 -14.10
CA SER A 68 33.71 4.67 -14.90
C SER A 68 33.13 5.95 -14.31
N ALA A 69 31.89 5.90 -13.83
CA ALA A 69 31.19 7.02 -13.21
C ALA A 69 31.71 7.35 -11.79
N ASN A 70 31.94 6.34 -10.96
CA ASN A 70 32.24 6.50 -9.54
C ASN A 70 33.73 6.35 -9.20
N LYS A 71 34.56 5.97 -10.18
CA LYS A 71 36.01 5.69 -10.06
C LYS A 71 36.37 4.55 -9.09
N MET A 72 35.38 3.77 -8.66
CA MET A 72 35.55 2.63 -7.77
C MET A 72 34.42 1.61 -7.95
N PRO A 73 34.66 0.32 -7.63
CA PRO A 73 33.58 -0.66 -7.58
C PRO A 73 32.57 -0.30 -6.47
N PRO A 74 31.32 -0.80 -6.57
CA PRO A 74 30.32 -0.59 -5.54
C PRO A 74 30.85 -1.07 -4.18
N PRO A 75 30.90 -0.21 -3.15
CA PRO A 75 31.40 -0.63 -1.86
C PRO A 75 30.45 -1.66 -1.24
N LYS A 76 31.01 -2.60 -0.46
CA LYS A 76 30.24 -3.64 0.22
C LYS A 76 29.09 -3.05 1.06
N SER A 77 29.30 -1.90 1.69
CA SER A 77 28.29 -1.19 2.50
C SER A 77 27.06 -0.77 1.69
N GLU A 78 27.20 -0.43 0.41
CA GLU A 78 26.08 -0.11 -0.47
C GLU A 78 25.28 -1.36 -0.84
N LEU A 79 25.96 -2.46 -1.15
CA LEU A 79 25.30 -3.74 -1.42
C LEU A 79 24.54 -4.25 -0.19
N GLU A 80 25.15 -4.15 1.00
CA GLU A 80 24.49 -4.48 2.26
C GLU A 80 23.30 -3.56 2.56
N ARG A 81 23.37 -2.27 2.20
CA ARG A 81 22.25 -1.34 2.32
C ARG A 81 21.10 -1.73 1.39
N ALA A 82 21.41 -2.11 0.15
CA ALA A 82 20.43 -2.59 -0.81
C ALA A 82 19.76 -3.89 -0.30
N GLU A 83 20.55 -4.83 0.22
CA GLU A 83 20.03 -6.07 0.81
C GLU A 83 19.10 -5.79 2.00
N ARG A 84 19.52 -4.94 2.94
CA ARG A 84 18.67 -4.53 4.07
C ARG A 84 17.36 -3.90 3.59
N ARG A 85 17.41 -3.06 2.57
CA ARG A 85 16.20 -2.44 2.00
C ARG A 85 15.29 -3.47 1.33
N LEU A 86 15.83 -4.44 0.60
CA LEU A 86 15.04 -5.53 0.00
C LEU A 86 14.32 -6.34 1.07
N ARG A 87 15.00 -6.73 2.15
CA ARG A 87 14.40 -7.44 3.29
C ARG A 87 13.28 -6.63 3.95
N LEU A 88 13.51 -5.32 4.12
CA LEU A 88 12.50 -4.41 4.68
C LEU A 88 11.27 -4.30 3.76
N LEU A 89 11.47 -4.15 2.45
CA LEU A 89 10.39 -4.11 1.47
C LEU A 89 9.57 -5.40 1.47
N ASP A 90 10.23 -6.56 1.49
CA ASP A 90 9.55 -7.85 1.58
C ASP A 90 8.69 -7.96 2.85
N ARG A 91 9.22 -7.48 3.99
CA ARG A 91 8.46 -7.41 5.25
C ARG A 91 7.26 -6.46 5.14
N GLN A 92 7.44 -5.26 4.62
CA GLN A 92 6.36 -4.27 4.46
C GLN A 92 5.24 -4.82 3.55
N ILE A 93 5.60 -5.49 2.45
CA ILE A 93 4.63 -6.13 1.54
C ILE A 93 3.84 -7.24 2.27
N LEU A 94 4.51 -8.04 3.09
CA LEU A 94 3.85 -9.09 3.88
C LEU A 94 2.89 -8.49 4.93
N GLU A 95 3.29 -7.41 5.59
CA GLU A 95 2.48 -6.70 6.59
C GLU A 95 1.23 -6.03 5.98
N CYS A 96 1.26 -5.65 4.70
CA CYS A 96 0.08 -5.12 4.02
C CYS A 96 -0.98 -6.19 3.70
N ARG A 97 -0.61 -7.48 3.59
CA ARG A 97 -1.56 -8.56 3.22
C ARG A 97 -2.69 -8.75 4.25
N PRO A 98 -2.43 -8.80 5.58
CA PRO A 98 -3.50 -8.85 6.58
C PRO A 98 -4.46 -7.66 6.50
N ILE A 99 -3.93 -6.45 6.26
CA ILE A 99 -4.75 -5.23 6.17
C ILE A 99 -5.71 -5.32 4.98
N LYS A 100 -5.21 -5.76 3.81
CA LYS A 100 -6.06 -5.99 2.64
C LYS A 100 -7.16 -7.03 2.89
N ARG A 101 -6.84 -8.11 3.60
CA ARG A 101 -7.84 -9.12 4.02
C ARG A 101 -8.87 -8.55 4.99
N ALA A 102 -8.45 -7.75 5.95
CA ALA A 102 -9.37 -7.11 6.90
C ALA A 102 -10.37 -6.20 6.19
N ILE A 103 -9.92 -5.43 5.19
CA ILE A 103 -10.79 -4.57 4.37
C ILE A 103 -11.80 -5.41 3.57
N ALA A 104 -11.35 -6.47 2.92
CA ALA A 104 -12.25 -7.38 2.20
C ALA A 104 -13.31 -7.98 3.14
N ASN A 105 -12.92 -8.37 4.37
CA ASN A 105 -13.85 -8.90 5.37
C ASN A 105 -14.86 -7.84 5.85
N MET A 106 -14.43 -6.59 6.05
CA MET A 106 -15.33 -5.48 6.41
C MET A 106 -16.39 -5.25 5.32
N ARG A 107 -16.03 -5.39 4.04
CA ARG A 107 -16.97 -5.30 2.92
C ARG A 107 -18.05 -6.39 2.96
N VAL A 108 -17.65 -7.64 3.24
CA VAL A 108 -18.58 -8.77 3.36
C VAL A 108 -19.55 -8.56 4.53
N LEU A 109 -19.05 -8.08 5.67
CA LEU A 109 -19.88 -7.81 6.86
C LEU A 109 -20.84 -6.62 6.66
N ALA A 110 -20.47 -5.64 5.85
CA ALA A 110 -21.31 -4.49 5.50
C ALA A 110 -22.40 -4.81 4.45
N GLY A 111 -22.52 -6.08 4.01
CA GLY A 111 -23.47 -6.48 2.96
C GLY A 111 -23.01 -6.16 1.53
N GLY A 112 -21.75 -5.74 1.35
CA GLY A 112 -21.13 -5.56 0.05
C GLY A 112 -20.97 -6.91 -0.66
N ALA A 113 -21.38 -6.97 -1.93
CA ALA A 113 -21.31 -8.17 -2.75
C ALA A 113 -19.92 -8.82 -2.68
N ARG A 114 -19.90 -10.16 -2.49
CA ARG A 114 -18.67 -10.96 -2.57
C ARG A 114 -17.95 -10.64 -3.88
N PRO A 115 -16.60 -10.52 -3.90
CA PRO A 115 -15.90 -10.53 -5.17
C PRO A 115 -16.23 -11.85 -5.87
N SER A 116 -16.88 -11.76 -7.02
CA SER A 116 -17.08 -12.90 -7.92
C SER A 116 -15.69 -13.39 -8.31
N ALA A 117 -15.31 -14.56 -7.78
CA ALA A 117 -14.16 -15.29 -8.28
C ALA A 117 -14.46 -15.67 -9.74
N GLY A 118 -13.88 -14.92 -10.68
CA GLY A 118 -13.89 -15.25 -12.10
C GLY A 118 -12.99 -16.46 -12.32
N VAL A 119 -13.60 -17.49 -12.92
CA VAL A 119 -12.97 -18.69 -13.50
C VAL A 119 -12.13 -18.32 -14.72
#